data_AF-A0A1C6KYT7-F1
#
_entry.id   AF-A0A1C6KYT7-F1
#
_cell.length_a   1.000
_cell.length_b   1.000
_cell.length_c   1.000
_cell.angle_alpha   90.00
_cell.angle_beta   90.00
_cell.angle_gamma   90.00
#
_symmetry.space_group_name_H-M   'P 1'
#
loop_
_entity.id
_entity.type
_entity.pdbx_description
1 polymer ?
#
loop_
_entity_poly.entity_id
_entity_poly.type
_entity_poly.pdbx_seq_one_letter_code
_entity_poly.pdbx_strand_id
1 'polypeptide(L)'
;MYIKIKDALFVAGKGNREGELMNKTKIIFFSALLMCFSLTTQTEAKNIGEDIYQVCKNDIFTDHSEFNCKKIVTEIKSNESFTAIDLGEWLKKQNIYDISVVEDNEDTGVKKLLYERNLNKEEKNEFYDSEDTSYIYFDDLVHEGDIIHYTEKIVEEVTEVNGDGSFYTQVEPQPIFLSN
;
A
#
# COMPACT_ATOMS: atom_id res chain seq x y z
N MET A 1 25.80 -11.52 11.75
CA MET A 1 24.74 -12.23 12.50
C MET A 1 23.69 -12.61 11.47
N TYR A 2 23.60 -13.89 11.10
CA TYR A 2 22.76 -14.34 10.00
C TYR A 2 21.33 -14.56 10.53
N ILE A 3 20.39 -13.73 10.09
CA ILE A 3 18.97 -13.99 10.32
C ILE A 3 18.57 -15.08 9.33
N LYS A 4 18.35 -16.30 9.85
CA LYS A 4 17.63 -17.35 9.11
C LYS A 4 16.16 -16.93 9.06
N ILE A 5 15.77 -16.30 7.97
CA ILE A 5 14.39 -16.03 7.62
C ILE A 5 13.72 -17.40 7.45
N LYS A 6 12.91 -17.81 8.44
CA LYS A 6 12.30 -19.14 8.44
C LYS A 6 10.85 -19.18 7.98
N ASP A 7 10.14 -18.07 7.87
CA ASP A 7 8.70 -18.12 7.53
C ASP A 7 8.21 -16.95 6.66
N ALA A 8 9.08 -16.30 5.86
CA ALA A 8 8.61 -15.37 4.83
C ALA A 8 8.35 -16.15 3.53
N LEU A 9 7.07 -16.38 3.23
CA LEU A 9 6.64 -17.00 1.98
C LEU A 9 6.80 -15.99 0.83
N PHE A 10 8.01 -15.88 0.27
CA PHE A 10 8.23 -15.17 -0.99
C PHE A 10 7.82 -16.07 -2.16
N VAL A 11 6.77 -15.69 -2.89
CA VAL A 11 6.40 -16.35 -4.15
C VAL A 11 6.95 -15.50 -5.29
N ALA A 12 8.09 -15.93 -5.83
CA ALA A 12 8.58 -15.45 -7.12
C ALA A 12 7.69 -16.04 -8.24
N GLY A 13 6.90 -15.21 -8.90
CA GLY A 13 6.03 -15.62 -9.99
C GLY A 13 6.84 -16.09 -11.20
N LYS A 14 6.88 -17.41 -11.45
CA LYS A 14 7.34 -17.98 -12.72
C LYS A 14 6.14 -18.66 -13.40
N GLY A 15 5.68 -18.09 -14.51
CA GLY A 15 4.55 -18.63 -15.27
C GLY A 15 4.85 -20.01 -15.86
N ASN A 16 3.89 -20.94 -15.76
CA ASN A 16 3.41 -21.74 -16.89
C ASN A 16 2.19 -22.60 -16.55
N ARG A 17 1.40 -22.83 -17.59
CA ARG A 17 0.13 -23.59 -17.68
C ARG A 17 0.29 -25.06 -17.29
N GLU A 18 -0.75 -25.64 -16.67
CA GLU A 18 -1.57 -26.74 -17.21
C GLU A 18 -2.63 -27.17 -16.19
N GLY A 19 -3.81 -27.53 -16.69
CA GLY A 19 -5.00 -27.77 -15.88
C GLY A 19 -5.13 -29.20 -15.38
N GLU A 20 -5.89 -29.36 -14.30
CA GLU A 20 -6.51 -30.63 -13.93
C GLU A 20 -7.90 -30.39 -13.31
N LEU A 21 -8.89 -31.12 -13.82
CA LEU A 21 -10.30 -31.04 -13.45
C LEU A 21 -10.51 -31.55 -12.00
N MET A 22 -11.04 -30.70 -11.10
CA MET A 22 -11.16 -31.02 -9.68
C MET A 22 -12.55 -31.58 -9.29
N ASN A 23 -12.54 -32.68 -8.51
CA ASN A 23 -13.72 -33.46 -8.09
C ASN A 23 -14.64 -32.66 -7.11
N LYS A 24 -15.97 -32.79 -7.29
CA LYS A 24 -17.03 -31.94 -6.69
C LYS A 24 -17.11 -31.96 -5.15
N THR A 25 -16.40 -32.86 -4.47
CA THR A 25 -16.40 -32.94 -2.99
C THR A 25 -15.41 -31.98 -2.32
N LYS A 26 -14.43 -31.41 -3.04
CA LYS A 26 -13.52 -30.36 -2.53
C LYS A 26 -14.13 -28.95 -2.50
N ILE A 27 -15.30 -28.76 -3.12
CA ILE A 27 -15.90 -27.43 -3.35
C ILE A 27 -16.38 -26.79 -2.03
N ILE A 28 -16.70 -27.57 -0.99
CA ILE A 28 -17.26 -27.03 0.26
C ILE A 28 -16.18 -26.50 1.22
N PHE A 29 -14.91 -26.86 1.05
CA PHE A 29 -13.80 -26.30 1.85
C PHE A 29 -13.12 -25.09 1.22
N PHE A 30 -13.41 -24.79 -0.04
CA PHE A 30 -12.85 -23.64 -0.75
C PHE A 30 -13.66 -22.35 -0.56
N SER A 31 -14.92 -22.42 -0.11
CA SER A 31 -15.76 -21.23 0.05
C SER A 31 -15.50 -20.44 1.34
N ALA A 32 -14.79 -21.01 2.31
CA ALA A 32 -14.44 -20.32 3.56
C ALA A 32 -13.04 -19.67 3.54
N LEU A 33 -12.18 -20.03 2.58
CA LEU A 33 -10.84 -19.45 2.45
C LEU A 33 -10.80 -18.25 1.49
N LEU A 34 -11.92 -17.96 0.81
CA LEU A 34 -12.02 -16.91 -0.21
C LEU A 34 -12.16 -15.49 0.36
N MET A 35 -12.28 -15.33 1.69
CA MET A 35 -12.33 -14.00 2.36
C MET A 35 -10.99 -13.55 2.97
N CYS A 36 -9.88 -14.24 2.66
CA CYS A 36 -8.54 -13.81 3.05
C CYS A 36 -7.61 -13.62 1.84
N PHE A 37 -8.12 -13.07 0.74
CA PHE A 37 -7.24 -12.35 -0.19
C PHE A 37 -6.92 -11.00 0.44
N SER A 38 -6.15 -11.00 1.53
CA SER A 38 -5.31 -9.86 1.84
C SER A 38 -4.38 -9.75 0.65
N LEU A 39 -4.65 -8.82 -0.26
CA LEU A 39 -3.71 -8.39 -1.28
C LEU A 39 -2.51 -7.81 -0.54
N THR A 40 -1.59 -8.68 -0.13
CA THR A 40 -0.30 -8.24 0.38
C THR A 40 0.41 -7.63 -0.82
N THR A 41 0.39 -6.30 -0.95
CA THR A 41 1.31 -5.64 -1.87
C THR A 41 2.71 -5.99 -1.40
N GLN A 42 3.41 -6.80 -2.19
CA GLN A 42 4.79 -7.16 -1.92
C GLN A 42 5.60 -5.87 -1.93
N THR A 43 6.42 -5.66 -0.91
CA THR A 43 7.45 -4.61 -0.97
C THR A 43 8.30 -4.86 -2.21
N GLU A 44 8.38 -3.88 -3.12
CA GLU A 44 9.20 -3.97 -4.32
C GLU A 44 10.69 -3.84 -3.96
N ALA A 45 11.27 -4.88 -3.37
CA ALA A 45 12.68 -4.88 -3.06
C ALA A 45 13.51 -4.93 -4.37
N LYS A 46 14.52 -4.07 -4.48
CA LYS A 46 15.44 -4.03 -5.62
C LYS A 46 16.42 -5.19 -5.54
N ASN A 47 16.47 -6.02 -6.59
CA ASN A 47 17.52 -7.05 -6.70
C ASN A 47 18.87 -6.39 -7.03
N ILE A 48 19.89 -6.66 -6.21
CA ILE A 48 21.25 -6.12 -6.38
C ILE A 48 22.28 -7.19 -6.78
N GLY A 49 21.81 -8.38 -7.19
CA GLY A 49 22.63 -9.51 -7.64
C GLY A 49 22.57 -10.71 -6.68
N GLU A 50 22.87 -11.91 -7.21
CA GLU A 50 23.04 -13.15 -6.42
C GLU A 50 21.92 -13.46 -5.41
N ASP A 51 20.66 -13.21 -5.80
CA ASP A 51 19.47 -13.36 -4.94
C ASP A 51 19.46 -12.46 -3.68
N ILE A 52 20.23 -11.37 -3.71
CA ILE A 52 20.24 -10.33 -2.69
C ILE A 52 19.28 -9.21 -3.10
N TYR A 53 18.44 -8.79 -2.17
CA TYR A 53 17.45 -7.74 -2.36
C TYR A 53 17.64 -6.64 -1.31
N GLN A 54 17.39 -5.40 -1.72
CA GLN A 54 17.52 -4.22 -0.88
C GLN A 54 16.22 -3.41 -0.91
N VAL A 55 15.80 -2.91 0.25
CA VAL A 55 14.73 -1.91 0.34
C VAL A 55 15.28 -0.56 -0.09
N CYS A 56 14.55 0.12 -0.96
CA CYS A 56 14.90 1.43 -1.50
C CYS A 56 13.95 2.51 -0.96
N LYS A 57 14.41 3.76 -1.01
CA LYS A 57 13.53 4.93 -0.85
C LYS A 57 12.44 4.85 -1.91
N ASN A 58 11.23 5.27 -1.55
CA ASN A 58 9.99 5.12 -2.31
C ASN A 58 9.42 3.70 -2.40
N ASP A 59 10.05 2.67 -1.82
CA ASP A 59 9.39 1.36 -1.71
C ASP A 59 8.10 1.51 -0.91
N ILE A 60 7.05 0.85 -1.39
CA ILE A 60 5.72 0.86 -0.77
C ILE A 60 5.45 -0.51 -0.18
N PHE A 61 4.88 -0.53 1.01
CA PHE A 61 4.54 -1.76 1.70
C PHE A 61 3.33 -1.58 2.63
N THR A 62 2.70 -2.69 3.00
CA THR A 62 1.61 -2.70 3.98
C THR A 62 2.15 -3.00 5.37
N ASP A 63 1.97 -2.09 6.31
CA ASP A 63 2.29 -2.33 7.71
C ASP A 63 1.15 -3.06 8.41
N HIS A 64 1.26 -4.39 8.46
CA HIS A 64 0.28 -5.25 9.12
C HIS A 64 0.16 -5.02 10.64
N SER A 65 1.17 -4.39 11.27
CA SER A 65 1.11 -4.08 12.70
C SER A 65 0.35 -2.79 12.99
N GLU A 66 0.29 -1.89 12.00
CA GLU A 66 -0.45 -0.63 12.07
C GLU A 66 -1.69 -0.70 11.16
N PHE A 67 -2.59 -1.64 11.47
CA PHE A 67 -3.90 -1.79 10.81
C PHE A 67 -3.85 -1.99 9.29
N ASN A 68 -2.78 -2.62 8.78
CA ASN A 68 -2.57 -2.74 7.33
C ASN A 68 -2.43 -1.38 6.63
N CYS A 69 -1.95 -0.34 7.33
CA CYS A 69 -1.70 0.95 6.71
C CYS A 69 -0.56 0.83 5.68
N LYS A 70 -0.83 1.28 4.45
CA LYS A 70 0.14 1.37 3.38
C LYS A 70 1.11 2.51 3.67
N LYS A 71 2.40 2.18 3.66
CA LYS A 71 3.51 3.07 3.98
C LYS A 71 4.42 3.24 2.77
N ILE A 72 5.16 4.34 2.75
CA ILE A 72 6.23 4.59 1.79
C ILE A 72 7.55 4.88 2.50
N VAL A 73 8.62 4.24 2.04
CA VAL A 73 9.96 4.42 2.59
C VAL A 73 10.50 5.81 2.24
N THR A 74 10.91 6.57 3.25
CA THR A 74 11.41 7.94 3.09
C THR A 74 12.93 8.06 3.17
N GLU A 75 13.58 7.17 3.93
CA GLU A 75 15.03 7.20 4.14
C GLU A 75 15.57 5.81 4.43
N ILE A 76 16.68 5.44 3.78
CA ILE A 76 17.49 4.27 4.12
C ILE A 76 18.64 4.73 5.04
N LYS A 77 18.79 4.09 6.19
CA LYS A 77 19.83 4.41 7.18
C LYS A 77 21.06 3.54 6.98
N SER A 78 22.21 4.02 7.47
CA SER A 78 23.49 3.31 7.37
C SER A 78 23.56 1.96 8.10
N ASN A 79 22.60 1.67 8.97
CA ASN A 79 22.49 0.42 9.71
C ASN A 79 21.52 -0.59 9.06
N GLU A 80 21.23 -0.45 7.76
CA GLU A 80 20.33 -1.31 6.99
C GLU A 80 18.86 -1.26 7.45
N SER A 81 18.49 -0.31 8.31
CA SER A 81 17.08 0.00 8.62
C SER A 81 16.58 1.19 7.82
N PHE A 82 15.27 1.43 7.82
CA PHE A 82 14.68 2.53 7.08
C PHE A 82 13.65 3.30 7.93
N THR A 83 13.30 4.51 7.50
CA THR A 83 12.09 5.21 7.95
C THR A 83 11.03 5.14 6.87
N ALA A 84 9.77 5.06 7.29
CA ALA A 84 8.62 5.12 6.42
C ALA A 84 7.52 5.93 7.09
N ILE A 85 6.63 6.49 6.28
CA ILE A 85 5.44 7.21 6.74
C ILE A 85 4.20 6.70 5.99
N ASP A 86 3.03 7.01 6.51
CA ASP A 86 1.74 6.77 5.84
C ASP A 86 1.76 7.31 4.42
N LEU A 87 1.31 6.50 3.46
CA LEU A 87 1.27 6.90 2.06
C LEU A 87 0.40 8.16 1.86
N GLY A 88 -0.76 8.23 2.50
CA GLY A 88 -1.65 9.37 2.44
C GLY A 88 -1.01 10.65 3.00
N GLU A 89 -0.21 10.56 4.07
CA GLU A 89 0.56 11.72 4.55
C GLU A 89 1.63 12.14 3.54
N TRP A 90 2.34 11.16 2.97
CA TRP A 90 3.38 11.44 1.98
C TRP A 90 2.77 12.13 0.76
N LEU A 91 1.66 11.63 0.21
CA LEU A 91 0.97 12.22 -0.94
C LEU A 91 0.56 13.69 -0.68
N LYS A 92 -0.01 13.96 0.50
CA LYS A 92 -0.37 15.33 0.93
C LYS A 92 0.87 16.24 1.03
N LYS A 93 1.97 15.74 1.59
CA LYS A 93 3.24 16.49 1.73
C LYS A 93 3.89 16.76 0.37
N GLN A 94 3.88 15.78 -0.54
CA GLN A 94 4.49 15.92 -1.85
C GLN A 94 3.72 16.84 -2.78
N ASN A 95 2.40 17.03 -2.55
CA ASN A 95 1.54 17.86 -3.39
C ASN A 95 1.68 17.48 -4.88
N ILE A 96 1.51 16.18 -5.16
CA ILE A 96 1.57 15.60 -6.52
C ILE A 96 0.19 15.21 -7.06
N TYR A 97 -0.77 14.94 -6.18
CA TYR A 97 -2.19 14.85 -6.51
C TYR A 97 -2.86 16.19 -6.25
N ASP A 98 -3.90 16.50 -7.03
CA ASP A 98 -4.87 17.53 -6.69
C ASP A 98 -5.92 16.91 -5.76
N ILE A 99 -5.84 17.26 -4.48
CA ILE A 99 -6.70 16.68 -3.44
C ILE A 99 -7.88 17.62 -3.18
N SER A 100 -9.10 17.10 -3.32
CA SER A 100 -10.33 17.85 -3.08
C SER A 100 -11.32 17.08 -2.22
N VAL A 101 -12.15 17.79 -1.47
CA VAL A 101 -13.26 17.21 -0.70
C VAL A 101 -14.47 17.10 -1.61
N VAL A 102 -14.99 15.89 -1.82
CA VAL A 102 -16.18 15.65 -2.64
C VAL A 102 -17.44 15.43 -1.80
N GLU A 103 -17.28 14.99 -0.55
CA GLU A 103 -18.36 14.91 0.44
C GLU A 103 -17.79 15.20 1.83
N ASP A 104 -18.53 15.97 2.63
CA ASP A 104 -18.20 16.27 4.03
C ASP A 104 -19.47 16.15 4.86
N ASN A 105 -19.61 15.04 5.58
CA ASN A 105 -20.73 14.79 6.44
C ASN A 105 -20.36 15.19 7.88
N GLU A 106 -20.64 16.44 8.23
CA GLU A 106 -20.29 17.01 9.54
C GLU A 106 -20.94 16.25 10.72
N ASP A 107 -22.13 15.68 10.52
CA ASP A 107 -22.86 14.95 11.58
C ASP A 107 -22.16 13.64 11.98
N THR A 108 -21.57 12.95 11.01
CA THR A 108 -20.86 11.68 11.21
C THR A 108 -19.35 11.85 11.32
N GLY A 109 -18.81 12.99 10.89
CA GLY A 109 -17.39 13.24 10.74
C GLY A 109 -16.76 12.52 9.53
N VAL A 110 -17.56 11.85 8.70
CA VAL A 110 -17.09 11.14 7.51
C VAL A 110 -16.83 12.13 6.38
N LYS A 111 -15.69 12.00 5.71
CA LYS A 111 -15.33 12.82 4.55
C LYS A 111 -14.91 11.95 3.38
N LYS A 112 -15.40 12.25 2.19
CA LYS A 112 -14.90 11.63 0.96
C LYS A 112 -13.96 12.60 0.26
N LEU A 113 -12.75 12.13 -0.04
CA LEU A 113 -11.73 12.90 -0.76
C LEU A 113 -11.52 12.31 -2.15
N LEU A 114 -11.21 13.16 -3.12
CA LEU A 114 -10.71 12.79 -4.43
C LEU A 114 -9.23 13.17 -4.51
N TYR A 115 -8.40 12.19 -4.83
CA TYR A 115 -7.01 12.36 -5.24
C TYR A 115 -6.98 12.31 -6.76
N GLU A 116 -7.07 13.47 -7.41
CA GLU A 116 -7.01 13.59 -8.86
C GLU A 116 -5.54 13.61 -9.31
N ARG A 117 -5.20 12.69 -10.20
CA ARG A 117 -3.83 12.52 -10.69
C ARG A 117 -3.42 13.72 -11.53
N ASN A 118 -2.25 14.27 -11.26
CA ASN A 118 -1.72 15.42 -11.99
C ASN A 118 -0.30 15.14 -12.51
N LEU A 119 -0.23 14.72 -13.78
CA LEU A 119 1.04 14.38 -14.45
C LEU A 119 2.05 15.54 -14.42
N ASN A 120 1.60 16.80 -14.49
CA ASN A 120 2.52 17.95 -14.45
C ASN A 120 3.20 18.11 -13.07
N LYS A 121 2.57 17.62 -12.00
CA LYS A 121 3.14 17.65 -10.64
C LYS A 121 3.98 16.42 -10.32
N GLU A 122 3.82 15.32 -11.06
CA GLU A 122 4.60 14.08 -10.93
C GLU A 122 6.04 14.23 -11.45
N GLU A 123 6.30 15.16 -12.37
CA GLU A 123 7.62 15.39 -13.00
C GLU A 123 8.66 16.07 -12.06
N LYS A 124 8.68 15.73 -10.77
CA LYS A 124 9.72 16.22 -9.85
C LYS A 124 10.92 15.28 -9.88
N ASN A 125 12.02 15.76 -10.47
CA ASN A 125 13.31 15.06 -10.47
C ASN A 125 13.83 14.72 -9.06
N GLU A 126 13.36 15.43 -8.02
CA GLU A 126 13.77 15.22 -6.62
C GLU A 126 13.34 13.86 -6.05
N PHE A 127 12.39 13.15 -6.67
CA PHE A 127 11.97 11.82 -6.23
C PHE A 127 13.01 10.73 -6.49
N TYR A 128 13.83 10.92 -7.53
CA TYR A 128 14.75 9.92 -8.08
C TYR A 128 16.20 10.42 -8.01
N ASP A 129 16.55 10.98 -6.85
CA ASP A 129 17.80 11.69 -6.60
C ASP A 129 19.01 10.78 -6.34
N SER A 130 18.80 9.47 -6.18
CA SER A 130 19.87 8.52 -5.87
C SER A 130 19.60 7.11 -6.42
N GLU A 131 20.66 6.30 -6.50
CA GLU A 131 20.58 4.91 -6.98
C GLU A 131 19.73 4.00 -6.06
N ASP A 132 19.51 4.43 -4.82
CA ASP A 132 18.69 3.75 -3.81
C ASP A 132 17.23 4.25 -3.81
N THR A 133 16.75 4.81 -4.92
CA THR A 133 15.34 5.19 -5.12
C THR A 133 14.64 4.22 -6.07
N SER A 134 13.46 3.75 -5.65
CA SER A 134 12.55 2.99 -6.49
C SER A 134 11.62 3.92 -7.26
N TYR A 135 11.22 3.47 -8.45
CA TYR A 135 10.21 4.14 -9.28
C TYR A 135 8.83 3.98 -8.65
N ILE A 136 8.01 5.05 -8.67
CA ILE A 136 6.64 4.99 -8.18
C ILE A 136 5.69 4.82 -9.37
N TYR A 137 4.95 3.72 -9.39
CA TYR A 137 3.90 3.44 -10.36
C TYR A 137 2.58 4.09 -9.92
N PHE A 138 2.37 5.35 -10.31
CA PHE A 138 1.17 6.12 -9.93
C PHE A 138 -0.15 5.57 -10.47
N ASP A 139 -0.10 4.78 -11.54
CA ASP A 139 -1.23 4.06 -12.12
C ASP A 139 -1.67 2.82 -11.31
N ASP A 140 -0.78 2.29 -10.45
CA ASP A 140 -1.05 1.10 -9.61
C ASP A 140 -0.64 1.35 -8.14
N LEU A 141 -0.70 2.62 -7.72
CA LEU A 141 -0.21 3.05 -6.41
C LEU A 141 -1.04 2.47 -5.25
N VAL A 142 -2.36 2.40 -5.46
CA VAL A 142 -3.37 2.00 -4.48
C VAL A 142 -4.43 1.11 -5.10
N HIS A 143 -5.06 0.30 -4.26
CA HIS A 143 -6.19 -0.54 -4.58
C HIS A 143 -7.37 -0.18 -3.67
N GLU A 144 -8.59 -0.48 -4.13
CA GLU A 144 -9.77 -0.42 -3.28
C GLU A 144 -9.58 -1.27 -2.01
N GLY A 145 -9.88 -0.69 -0.85
CA GLY A 145 -9.66 -1.28 0.48
C GLY A 145 -8.30 -0.97 1.12
N ASP A 146 -7.38 -0.31 0.41
CA ASP A 146 -6.11 0.11 1.01
C ASP A 146 -6.35 1.19 2.08
N ILE A 147 -5.82 0.98 3.28
CA ILE A 147 -5.71 2.03 4.30
C ILE A 147 -4.44 2.82 4.01
N ILE A 148 -4.55 4.11 3.70
CA ILE A 148 -3.38 4.94 3.33
C ILE A 148 -2.99 5.94 4.42
N HIS A 149 -3.87 6.16 5.40
CA HIS A 149 -3.55 6.96 6.57
C HIS A 149 -4.28 6.40 7.78
N TYR A 150 -3.56 6.21 8.88
CA TYR A 150 -4.08 5.67 10.12
C TYR A 150 -3.57 6.49 11.30
N THR A 151 -4.47 6.92 12.17
CA THR A 151 -4.15 7.48 13.48
C THR A 151 -5.12 6.92 14.52
N GLU A 152 -4.88 7.20 15.81
CA GLU A 152 -5.84 6.87 16.87
C GLU A 152 -7.22 7.54 16.69
N LYS A 153 -7.32 8.56 15.83
CA LYS A 153 -8.54 9.35 15.65
C LYS A 153 -9.25 9.10 14.34
N ILE A 154 -8.51 8.76 13.29
CA ILE A 154 -9.05 8.66 11.93
C ILE A 154 -8.43 7.50 11.17
N VAL A 155 -9.22 6.94 10.27
CA VAL A 155 -8.77 6.05 9.20
C VAL A 155 -9.15 6.65 7.87
N GLU A 156 -8.22 6.61 6.92
CA GLU A 156 -8.45 6.96 5.53
C GLU A 156 -8.26 5.73 4.65
N GLU A 157 -9.36 5.26 4.08
CA GLU A 157 -9.43 4.06 3.23
C GLU A 157 -9.72 4.44 1.78
N VAL A 158 -9.06 3.78 0.84
CA VAL A 158 -9.32 3.92 -0.61
C VAL A 158 -10.61 3.18 -0.95
N THR A 159 -11.57 3.90 -1.51
CA THR A 159 -12.92 3.36 -1.81
C THR A 159 -13.16 3.10 -3.29
N GLU A 160 -12.37 3.71 -4.17
CA GLU A 160 -12.50 3.57 -5.62
C GLU A 160 -11.20 4.02 -6.28
N VAL A 161 -10.74 3.29 -7.31
CA VAL A 161 -9.53 3.61 -8.08
C VAL A 161 -9.90 3.71 -9.55
N ASN A 162 -9.56 4.84 -10.16
CA ASN A 162 -9.76 5.09 -11.59
C ASN A 162 -8.58 4.52 -12.39
N GLY A 163 -8.83 4.12 -13.64
CA GLY A 163 -7.80 3.54 -14.50
C GLY A 163 -6.66 4.49 -14.91
N ASP A 164 -6.76 5.79 -14.58
CA ASP A 164 -5.69 6.76 -14.77
C ASP A 164 -4.77 6.88 -13.55
N GLY A 165 -5.08 6.23 -12.42
CA GLY A 165 -4.36 6.35 -11.15
C GLY A 165 -4.91 7.43 -10.22
N SER A 166 -5.99 8.13 -10.60
CA SER A 166 -6.80 8.93 -9.68
C SER A 166 -7.61 8.01 -8.77
N PHE A 167 -7.94 8.43 -7.55
CA PHE A 167 -8.69 7.58 -6.63
C PHE A 167 -9.49 8.37 -5.59
N TYR A 168 -10.49 7.72 -5.01
CA TYR A 168 -11.30 8.27 -3.93
C TYR A 168 -10.93 7.62 -2.60
N THR A 169 -10.94 8.40 -1.53
CA THR A 169 -10.82 7.89 -0.17
C THR A 169 -12.02 8.30 0.67
N GLN A 170 -12.27 7.52 1.72
CA GLN A 170 -13.18 7.87 2.80
C GLN A 170 -12.37 7.98 4.09
N VAL A 171 -12.45 9.17 4.71
CA VAL A 171 -11.91 9.45 6.02
C VAL A 171 -13.02 9.25 7.04
N GLU A 172 -12.81 8.35 7.99
CA GLU A 172 -13.76 8.08 9.07
C GLU A 172 -13.10 8.33 10.43
N PRO A 173 -13.83 8.90 11.40
CA PRO A 173 -13.38 8.89 12.78
C PRO A 173 -13.33 7.45 13.30
N GLN A 174 -12.26 7.09 13.99
CA GLN A 174 -12.21 5.80 14.67
C GLN A 174 -13.31 5.75 15.74
N PRO A 175 -14.06 4.63 15.84
CA PRO A 175 -14.95 4.45 16.96
C PRO A 175 -14.10 4.53 18.23
N ILE A 176 -14.42 5.47 19.12
CA ILE A 176 -13.80 5.54 20.43
C ILE A 176 -14.16 4.23 21.13
N PHE A 177 -13.23 3.28 21.15
CA PHE A 177 -13.32 2.17 22.08
C PHE A 177 -13.17 2.78 23.47
N LEU A 178 -14.30 3.11 24.10
CA LEU A 178 -14.34 3.35 25.53
C LEU A 178 -13.87 2.04 26.17
N SER A 179 -12.59 2.01 26.56
CA SER A 179 -12.09 0.99 27.46
C SER A 179 -12.86 1.15 28.77
N ASN A 180 -13.87 0.32 28.97
CA ASN A 180 -14.54 0.14 30.26
C ASN A 180 -13.59 -0.44 31.30
#